data_AF-A0A5A7MK37-F1
#
_entry.id   AF-A0A5A7MK37-F1
#
_cell.length_a   1.000
_cell.length_b   1.000
_cell.length_c   1.000
_cell.angle_alpha   90.00
_cell.angle_beta   90.00
_cell.angle_gamma   90.00
#
_symmetry.space_group_name_H-M   'P 1'
#
loop_
_entity.id
_entity.type
_entity.pdbx_description
1 polymer ?
#
loop_
_entity_poly.entity_id
_entity_poly.type
_entity_poly.pdbx_seq_one_letter_code
_entity_poly.pdbx_strand_id
1 'polypeptide(L)'
;MNQPTPAIVAQSAVRRLPRWALLLLCLAYVIPGFVMRGPWRSNDMEAFGYMRELALGKTDWLAPKLSGLAPSMDGLLPYWLGALSLQGFEWLLGAEMAARLPFIALLIVTLGATWWGAYYLARTPGAQPVAFAFGGEAQLIDYARAMADAALLALVACLGLAQLSHETTSYVTQLGCTALLFFAAAAMAYHPRKSAGALLFGLLGLALSGAPTLSVLFGFGGSVIAFTQRSWGDNPGRAHRQARTWAAAWLAATVVAASLTTALDQWVWHLVDSFKDWDALLQLLLWFCWPAWPLALWTLWVWRRQIAYPGHNPHLSIALLFATVPVAACLSSTPADRALLLGLPAIATLAAFALPTFRRSISALIDWFTLLFFTASAIAIWVVWLAFQTGFPPKIAANIARLAPQFEASISWPTVIVALIATAGWFVLVIWRTSRNRAAIWKSLVLPAGGATLSWVLLSTLWMEPLDHARSYQFQMTQLGGELKQNGATSCVLTYGLGRSQIAAVRYYTHVDTALLRRSNPGDCGWALVDADRWAGDHNRKLRQGWNEVSRITRLAGQKEVLVLLKYSGPKAP
;
A
#
# COMPACT_ATOMS: atom_id res chain seq x y z
N MET A 1 -18.55 -35.07 21.93
CA MET A 1 -19.19 -34.58 20.69
C MET A 1 -18.13 -33.91 19.82
N ASN A 2 -17.84 -34.44 18.64
CA ASN A 2 -16.99 -33.75 17.65
C ASN A 2 -17.86 -32.73 16.92
N GLN A 3 -17.71 -31.44 17.23
CA GLN A 3 -18.39 -30.38 16.49
C GLN A 3 -17.79 -30.28 15.07
N PRO A 4 -18.61 -30.17 14.01
CA PRO A 4 -18.11 -30.12 12.64
C PRO A 4 -17.34 -28.83 12.35
N THR A 5 -17.71 -27.72 13.00
CA THR A 5 -17.02 -26.42 12.93
C THR A 5 -16.86 -25.84 14.34
N PRO A 6 -15.79 -25.06 14.61
CA PRO A 6 -15.59 -24.38 15.90
C PRO A 6 -16.45 -23.10 16.03
N ALA A 7 -17.18 -22.70 14.99
CA ALA A 7 -18.00 -21.49 14.97
C ALA A 7 -19.38 -21.74 15.60
N ILE A 8 -19.62 -21.18 16.78
CA ILE A 8 -20.91 -21.25 17.48
C ILE A 8 -21.51 -19.85 17.48
N VAL A 9 -22.47 -19.61 16.59
CA VAL A 9 -22.97 -18.25 16.34
C VAL A 9 -24.50 -18.23 16.28
N ALA A 10 -25.10 -17.50 17.22
CA ALA A 10 -26.53 -17.19 17.19
C ALA A 10 -26.83 -16.01 16.25
N GLN A 11 -28.03 -15.96 15.68
CA GLN A 11 -28.48 -14.88 14.80
C GLN A 11 -28.36 -13.48 15.46
N SER A 12 -28.53 -13.41 16.79
CA SER A 12 -28.39 -12.17 17.55
C SER A 12 -26.98 -11.57 17.52
N ALA A 13 -25.95 -12.39 17.23
CA ALA A 13 -24.54 -12.02 17.12
C ALA A 13 -24.15 -11.51 15.71
N VAL A 14 -25.05 -11.63 14.74
CA VAL A 14 -24.77 -11.37 13.32
C VAL A 14 -25.58 -10.16 12.82
N ARG A 15 -25.61 -9.12 13.65
CA ARG A 15 -26.30 -7.88 13.32
C ARG A 15 -25.53 -7.16 12.22
N ARG A 16 -26.27 -6.53 11.31
CA ARG A 16 -25.69 -5.75 10.22
C ARG A 16 -25.00 -4.51 10.77
N LEU A 17 -23.75 -4.30 10.38
CA LEU A 17 -23.11 -3.00 10.50
C LEU A 17 -23.80 -2.05 9.50
N PRO A 18 -24.20 -0.82 9.91
CA PRO A 18 -24.77 0.15 8.98
C PRO A 18 -23.78 0.44 7.85
N ARG A 19 -24.22 0.23 6.60
CA ARG A 19 -23.33 0.32 5.42
C ARG A 19 -22.72 1.70 5.26
N TRP A 20 -23.48 2.75 5.55
CA TRP A 20 -22.99 4.13 5.51
C TRP A 20 -21.82 4.35 6.48
N ALA A 21 -21.83 3.73 7.67
CA ALA A 21 -20.77 3.90 8.66
C ALA A 21 -19.48 3.18 8.20
N LEU A 22 -19.61 1.99 7.60
CA LEU A 22 -18.48 1.27 7.02
C LEU A 22 -17.88 2.02 5.83
N LEU A 23 -18.72 2.57 4.95
CA LEU A 23 -18.28 3.38 3.80
C LEU A 23 -17.63 4.68 4.26
N LEU A 24 -18.16 5.34 5.29
CA LEU A 24 -17.56 6.54 5.88
C LEU A 24 -16.18 6.24 6.45
N LEU A 25 -16.01 5.11 7.15
CA LEU A 25 -14.71 4.66 7.65
C LEU A 25 -13.73 4.41 6.50
N CYS A 26 -14.17 3.76 5.42
CA CYS A 26 -13.33 3.53 4.24
C CYS A 26 -12.93 4.85 3.59
N LEU A 27 -13.86 5.80 3.45
CA LEU A 27 -13.60 7.12 2.89
C LEU A 27 -12.59 7.91 3.75
N ALA A 28 -12.79 7.89 5.06
CA ALA A 28 -11.89 8.52 6.03
C ALA A 28 -10.50 7.87 6.06
N TYR A 29 -10.38 6.59 5.68
CA TYR A 29 -9.09 5.93 5.53
C TYR A 29 -8.41 6.31 4.22
N VAL A 30 -9.13 6.22 3.08
CA VAL A 30 -8.58 6.37 1.73
C VAL A 30 -8.17 7.80 1.40
N ILE A 31 -8.98 8.82 1.73
CA ILE A 31 -8.75 10.18 1.23
C ILE A 31 -7.49 10.85 1.83
N PRO A 32 -7.33 10.93 3.17
CA PRO A 32 -6.34 11.83 3.76
C PRO A 32 -4.90 11.61 3.30
N GLY A 33 -4.52 10.36 2.97
CA GLY A 33 -3.16 10.04 2.53
C GLY A 33 -2.79 10.46 1.10
N PHE A 34 -3.77 10.82 0.25
CA PHE A 34 -3.52 11.20 -1.15
C PHE A 34 -3.60 12.71 -1.41
N VAL A 35 -4.23 13.48 -0.53
CA VAL A 35 -4.50 14.91 -0.72
C VAL A 35 -3.50 15.76 0.06
N MET A 36 -3.30 17.02 -0.35
CA MET A 36 -2.50 18.03 0.37
C MET A 36 -1.01 17.67 0.58
N ARG A 37 -0.41 16.90 -0.33
CA ARG A 37 1.04 16.59 -0.30
C ARG A 37 1.65 16.52 -1.69
N GLY A 38 2.94 16.84 -1.79
CA GLY A 38 3.76 16.55 -2.97
C GLY A 38 4.08 15.05 -3.11
N PRO A 39 4.67 14.63 -4.26
CA PRO A 39 5.25 13.30 -4.38
C PRO A 39 6.41 13.17 -3.41
N TRP A 40 6.36 12.16 -2.54
CA TRP A 40 7.40 11.97 -1.54
C TRP A 40 8.67 11.37 -2.15
N ARG A 41 9.80 11.59 -1.49
CA ARG A 41 11.12 11.10 -1.92
C ARG A 41 11.14 9.59 -2.16
N SER A 42 12.16 9.14 -2.89
CA SER A 42 12.35 7.73 -3.29
C SER A 42 11.28 7.27 -4.29
N ASN A 43 10.56 6.19 -4.01
CA ASN A 43 9.69 5.50 -4.96
C ASN A 43 8.53 6.34 -5.49
N ASP A 44 7.91 7.21 -4.67
CA ASP A 44 6.72 7.98 -5.06
C ASP A 44 7.09 9.06 -6.11
N MET A 45 8.13 9.86 -5.85
CA MET A 45 8.66 10.85 -6.81
C MET A 45 9.24 10.20 -8.07
N GLU A 46 9.97 9.09 -7.93
CA GLU A 46 10.51 8.37 -9.08
C GLU A 46 9.38 7.88 -9.99
N ALA A 47 8.38 7.21 -9.43
CA ALA A 47 7.29 6.65 -10.20
C ALA A 47 6.48 7.74 -10.91
N PHE A 48 6.17 8.84 -10.21
CA PHE A 48 5.54 10.02 -10.79
C PHE A 48 6.36 10.60 -11.96
N GLY A 49 7.69 10.65 -11.84
CA GLY A 49 8.57 11.11 -12.92
C GLY A 49 8.41 10.30 -14.21
N TYR A 50 8.44 8.97 -14.13
CA TYR A 50 8.24 8.11 -15.30
C TYR A 50 6.82 8.21 -15.88
N MET A 51 5.79 8.27 -15.03
CA MET A 51 4.41 8.49 -15.48
C MET A 51 4.29 9.78 -16.31
N ARG A 52 4.95 10.84 -15.86
CA ARG A 52 4.93 12.14 -16.53
C ARG A 52 5.71 12.13 -17.84
N GLU A 53 6.90 11.53 -17.89
CA GLU A 53 7.67 11.41 -19.15
C GLU A 53 6.91 10.62 -20.22
N LEU A 54 6.19 9.56 -19.80
CA LEU A 54 5.28 8.82 -20.67
C LEU A 54 4.09 9.67 -21.14
N ALA A 55 3.43 10.37 -20.20
CA ALA A 55 2.29 11.21 -20.52
C ALA A 55 2.64 12.31 -21.53
N LEU A 56 3.85 12.88 -21.40
CA LEU A 56 4.40 13.90 -22.31
C LEU A 56 4.93 13.33 -23.64
N GLY A 57 4.93 12.00 -23.83
CA GLY A 57 5.45 11.36 -25.04
C GLY A 57 6.97 11.46 -25.22
N LYS A 58 7.72 11.71 -24.13
CA LYS A 58 9.19 11.83 -24.16
C LYS A 58 9.91 10.47 -24.13
N THR A 59 9.18 9.38 -23.86
CA THR A 59 9.72 8.03 -23.80
C THR A 59 8.72 6.99 -24.27
N ASP A 60 9.22 5.83 -24.70
CA ASP A 60 8.41 4.71 -25.16
C ASP A 60 7.62 4.05 -24.01
N TRP A 61 6.39 3.62 -24.31
CA TRP A 61 5.50 2.95 -23.34
C TRP A 61 6.02 1.59 -22.86
N LEU A 62 6.75 0.87 -23.71
CA LEU A 62 7.31 -0.45 -23.38
C LEU A 62 8.69 -0.36 -22.71
N ALA A 63 9.38 0.77 -22.83
CA ALA A 63 10.69 1.00 -22.24
C ALA A 63 10.78 2.43 -21.67
N PRO A 64 10.05 2.74 -20.58
CA PRO A 64 10.07 4.07 -19.99
C PRO A 64 11.50 4.47 -19.58
N LYS A 65 11.88 5.71 -19.86
CA LYS A 65 13.20 6.26 -19.55
C LYS A 65 13.08 7.65 -18.93
N LEU A 66 13.96 7.92 -17.99
CA LEU A 66 14.16 9.22 -17.37
C LEU A 66 15.64 9.57 -17.50
N SER A 67 15.96 10.56 -18.34
CA SER A 67 17.35 10.91 -18.69
C SER A 67 18.16 9.71 -19.20
N GLY A 68 17.51 8.79 -19.93
CA GLY A 68 18.13 7.57 -20.46
C GLY A 68 18.33 6.44 -19.44
N LEU A 69 17.80 6.57 -18.23
CA LEU A 69 17.76 5.52 -17.22
C LEU A 69 16.41 4.82 -17.24
N ALA A 70 16.41 3.49 -17.20
CA ALA A 70 15.19 2.71 -16.94
C ALA A 70 14.80 2.80 -15.45
N PRO A 71 13.51 2.62 -15.08
CA PRO A 71 13.06 2.63 -13.70
C PRO A 71 13.83 1.69 -12.79
N SER A 72 13.90 2.03 -11.50
CA SER A 72 14.41 1.10 -10.47
C SER A 72 13.35 0.12 -9.98
N MET A 73 12.09 0.51 -10.11
CA MET A 73 10.93 -0.29 -9.74
C MET A 73 10.42 -1.05 -10.97
N ASP A 74 10.23 -2.35 -10.84
CA ASP A 74 9.79 -3.16 -11.97
C ASP A 74 8.29 -3.02 -12.25
N GLY A 75 7.95 -3.34 -13.51
CA GLY A 75 6.58 -3.34 -14.00
C GLY A 75 6.21 -2.08 -14.76
N LEU A 76 5.48 -2.27 -15.86
CA LEU A 76 5.04 -1.22 -16.77
C LEU A 76 3.65 -0.66 -16.41
N LEU A 77 2.77 -1.51 -15.88
CA LEU A 77 1.38 -1.16 -15.58
C LEU A 77 1.20 0.06 -14.67
N PRO A 78 1.92 0.23 -13.54
CA PRO A 78 1.74 1.42 -12.70
C PRO A 78 2.07 2.71 -13.47
N TYR A 79 3.09 2.67 -14.33
CA TYR A 79 3.46 3.81 -15.16
C TYR A 79 2.42 4.12 -16.22
N TRP A 80 1.84 3.10 -16.85
CA TRP A 80 0.75 3.27 -17.81
C TRP A 80 -0.50 3.87 -17.17
N LEU A 81 -0.89 3.36 -16.00
CA LEU A 81 -2.05 3.86 -15.26
C LEU A 81 -1.87 5.34 -14.91
N GLY A 82 -0.71 5.71 -14.36
CA GLY A 82 -0.41 7.10 -14.03
C GLY A 82 -0.34 8.00 -15.25
N ALA A 83 0.31 7.56 -16.33
CA ALA A 83 0.45 8.33 -17.57
C ALA A 83 -0.91 8.60 -18.25
N LEU A 84 -1.76 7.58 -18.37
CA LEU A 84 -3.12 7.72 -18.92
C LEU A 84 -3.97 8.65 -18.05
N SER A 85 -3.82 8.57 -16.72
CA SER A 85 -4.54 9.44 -15.80
C SER A 85 -4.09 10.90 -15.88
N LEU A 86 -2.78 11.14 -16.03
CA LEU A 86 -2.24 12.47 -16.30
C LEU A 86 -2.84 13.04 -17.59
N GLN A 87 -2.80 12.30 -18.69
CA GLN A 87 -3.37 12.72 -19.97
C GLN A 87 -4.87 13.07 -19.88
N GLY A 88 -5.64 12.35 -19.05
CA GLY A 88 -7.09 12.58 -18.91
C GLY A 88 -7.48 13.67 -17.91
N PHE A 89 -6.72 13.84 -16.81
CA PHE A 89 -7.18 14.59 -15.64
C PHE A 89 -6.22 15.68 -15.14
N GLU A 90 -5.02 15.83 -15.72
CA GLU A 90 -4.05 16.86 -15.28
C GLU A 90 -4.62 18.27 -15.37
N TRP A 91 -5.37 18.58 -16.42
CA TRP A 91 -6.00 19.89 -16.61
C TRP A 91 -7.00 20.28 -15.51
N LEU A 92 -7.63 19.29 -14.86
CA LEU A 92 -8.67 19.50 -13.86
C LEU A 92 -8.11 19.48 -12.43
N LEU A 93 -7.19 18.56 -12.14
CA LEU A 93 -6.75 18.24 -10.78
C LEU A 93 -5.28 18.61 -10.50
N GLY A 94 -4.54 19.03 -11.52
CA GLY A 94 -3.08 19.15 -11.47
C GLY A 94 -2.39 17.79 -11.59
N ALA A 95 -1.11 17.81 -11.98
CA ALA A 95 -0.35 16.61 -12.30
C ALA A 95 -0.29 15.60 -11.14
N GLU A 96 -0.04 16.08 -9.92
CA GLU A 96 0.17 15.21 -8.75
C GLU A 96 -1.09 14.43 -8.38
N MET A 97 -2.24 15.09 -8.35
CA MET A 97 -3.51 14.44 -8.03
C MET A 97 -3.99 13.55 -9.18
N ALA A 98 -3.84 14.01 -10.43
CA ALA A 98 -4.17 13.22 -11.60
C ALA A 98 -3.39 11.89 -11.62
N ALA A 99 -2.09 11.89 -11.33
CA ALA A 99 -1.28 10.67 -11.26
C ALA A 99 -1.73 9.72 -10.12
N ARG A 100 -2.36 10.22 -9.05
CA ARG A 100 -2.82 9.43 -7.89
C ARG A 100 -4.17 8.74 -8.10
N LEU A 101 -5.03 9.23 -9.00
CA LEU A 101 -6.38 8.69 -9.19
C LEU A 101 -6.44 7.16 -9.40
N PRO A 102 -5.58 6.55 -10.22
CA PRO A 102 -5.62 5.09 -10.40
C PRO A 102 -5.26 4.35 -9.12
N PHE A 103 -4.38 4.90 -8.28
CA PHE A 103 -3.94 4.30 -7.02
C PHE A 103 -5.00 4.44 -5.92
N ILE A 104 -5.75 5.55 -5.91
CA ILE A 104 -6.97 5.70 -5.10
C ILE A 104 -7.98 4.62 -5.48
N ALA A 105 -8.23 4.45 -6.79
CA ALA A 105 -9.15 3.43 -7.28
C ALA A 105 -8.68 2.01 -6.93
N LEU A 106 -7.38 1.70 -7.05
CA LEU A 106 -6.81 0.41 -6.67
C LEU A 106 -6.94 0.12 -5.18
N LEU A 107 -6.82 1.13 -4.31
CA LEU A 107 -7.07 0.96 -2.88
C LEU A 107 -8.56 0.68 -2.61
N ILE A 108 -9.48 1.39 -3.27
CA ILE A 108 -10.93 1.10 -3.17
C ILE A 108 -11.23 -0.32 -3.65
N VAL A 109 -10.63 -0.75 -4.76
CA VAL A 109 -10.72 -2.12 -5.27
C VAL A 109 -10.17 -3.12 -4.25
N THR A 110 -9.05 -2.82 -3.59
CA THR A 110 -8.47 -3.68 -2.54
C THR A 110 -9.45 -3.89 -1.39
N LEU A 111 -10.03 -2.80 -0.87
CA LEU A 111 -11.00 -2.86 0.23
C LEU A 111 -12.27 -3.63 -0.19
N GLY A 112 -12.82 -3.32 -1.36
CA GLY A 112 -14.01 -3.96 -1.90
C GLY A 112 -13.82 -5.44 -2.22
N ALA A 113 -12.71 -5.80 -2.87
CA ALA A 113 -12.37 -7.17 -3.21
C ALA A 113 -12.08 -8.02 -1.96
N THR A 114 -11.46 -7.43 -0.92
CA THR A 114 -11.28 -8.10 0.38
C THR A 114 -12.62 -8.39 1.04
N TRP A 115 -13.53 -7.40 1.07
CA TRP A 115 -14.86 -7.57 1.65
C TRP A 115 -15.65 -8.66 0.91
N TRP A 116 -15.69 -8.62 -0.41
CA TRP A 116 -16.38 -9.64 -1.20
C TRP A 116 -15.71 -11.01 -1.15
N GLY A 117 -14.37 -11.07 -1.11
CA GLY A 117 -13.62 -12.30 -0.93
C GLY A 117 -13.99 -12.97 0.39
N ALA A 118 -13.87 -12.24 1.50
CA ALA A 118 -14.28 -12.72 2.82
C ALA A 118 -15.75 -13.14 2.87
N TYR A 119 -16.66 -12.37 2.22
CA TYR A 119 -18.07 -12.70 2.12
C TYR A 119 -18.29 -14.08 1.47
N TYR A 120 -17.73 -14.33 0.28
CA TYR A 120 -17.94 -15.61 -0.41
C TYR A 120 -17.22 -16.78 0.27
N LEU A 121 -16.05 -16.57 0.89
CA LEU A 121 -15.42 -17.61 1.69
C LEU A 121 -16.28 -17.96 2.91
N ALA A 122 -16.81 -16.97 3.61
CA ALA A 122 -17.68 -17.18 4.77
C ALA A 122 -19.05 -17.79 4.42
N ARG A 123 -19.44 -17.84 3.14
CA ARG A 123 -20.62 -18.59 2.67
C ARG A 123 -20.36 -20.08 2.49
N THR A 124 -19.11 -20.50 2.36
CA THR A 124 -18.80 -21.91 2.08
C THR A 124 -19.31 -22.80 3.22
N PRO A 125 -19.76 -24.05 2.93
CA PRO A 125 -20.35 -24.92 3.94
C PRO A 125 -19.44 -25.16 5.16
N GLY A 126 -18.13 -25.29 4.95
CA GLY A 126 -17.17 -25.48 6.04
C GLY A 126 -16.98 -24.26 6.96
N ALA A 127 -17.37 -23.06 6.52
CA ALA A 127 -17.28 -21.84 7.32
C ALA A 127 -18.54 -21.59 8.16
N GLN A 128 -19.66 -22.25 7.86
CA GLN A 128 -20.95 -21.98 8.51
C GLN A 128 -20.93 -22.37 10.00
N PRO A 129 -21.69 -21.64 10.83
CA PRO A 129 -21.85 -21.97 12.23
C PRO A 129 -22.57 -23.31 12.42
N VAL A 130 -22.32 -23.94 13.57
CA VAL A 130 -22.99 -25.20 13.95
C VAL A 130 -24.50 -24.96 14.10
N ALA A 131 -25.32 -25.83 13.50
CA ALA A 131 -26.77 -25.81 13.65
C ALA A 131 -27.18 -26.11 15.10
N PHE A 132 -28.08 -25.31 15.67
CA PHE A 132 -28.56 -25.52 17.03
C PHE A 132 -29.75 -26.47 17.04
N ALA A 133 -29.86 -27.29 18.09
CA ALA A 133 -30.93 -28.30 18.20
C ALA A 133 -32.35 -27.69 18.20
N PHE A 134 -32.49 -26.43 18.60
CA PHE A 134 -33.77 -25.72 18.71
C PHE A 134 -33.89 -24.54 17.72
N GLY A 135 -32.98 -24.44 16.75
CA GLY A 135 -32.87 -23.29 15.86
C GLY A 135 -32.29 -22.04 16.55
N GLY A 136 -32.08 -20.98 15.77
CA GLY A 136 -31.54 -19.70 16.23
C GLY A 136 -30.06 -19.47 15.89
N GLU A 137 -29.43 -20.41 15.19
CA GLU A 137 -28.15 -20.21 14.52
C GLU A 137 -28.22 -19.07 13.50
N ALA A 138 -27.07 -18.48 13.20
CA ALA A 138 -27.02 -17.39 12.24
C ALA A 138 -27.34 -17.84 10.81
N GLN A 139 -28.16 -17.05 10.13
CA GLN A 139 -28.45 -17.25 8.72
C GLN A 139 -27.19 -17.04 7.87
N LEU A 140 -27.02 -17.88 6.85
CA LEU A 140 -25.85 -17.93 5.98
C LEU A 140 -25.41 -16.56 5.45
N ILE A 141 -26.35 -15.78 4.91
CA ILE A 141 -26.04 -14.49 4.28
C ILE A 141 -25.67 -13.44 5.33
N ASP A 142 -26.36 -13.42 6.46
CA ASP A 142 -26.04 -12.48 7.53
C ASP A 142 -24.67 -12.82 8.12
N TYR A 143 -24.36 -14.12 8.33
CA TYR A 143 -23.07 -14.57 8.88
C TYR A 143 -21.93 -14.14 7.96
N ALA A 144 -22.07 -14.42 6.66
CA ALA A 144 -21.10 -14.03 5.66
C ALA A 144 -20.87 -12.51 5.62
N ARG A 145 -21.93 -11.69 5.73
CA ARG A 145 -21.80 -10.23 5.80
C ARG A 145 -21.06 -9.77 7.05
N ALA A 146 -21.34 -10.37 8.21
CA ALA A 146 -20.65 -10.02 9.45
C ALA A 146 -19.15 -10.40 9.39
N MET A 147 -18.80 -11.53 8.77
CA MET A 147 -17.40 -11.92 8.55
C MET A 147 -16.70 -10.98 7.57
N ALA A 148 -17.39 -10.57 6.50
CA ALA A 148 -16.86 -9.62 5.53
C ALA A 148 -16.62 -8.23 6.16
N ASP A 149 -17.55 -7.75 6.97
CA ASP A 149 -17.40 -6.51 7.74
C ASP A 149 -16.19 -6.60 8.67
N ALA A 150 -16.04 -7.72 9.39
CA ALA A 150 -14.89 -7.98 10.25
C ALA A 150 -13.56 -8.01 9.46
N ALA A 151 -13.49 -8.70 8.33
CA ALA A 151 -12.28 -8.79 7.52
C ALA A 151 -11.84 -7.42 7.00
N LEU A 152 -12.78 -6.59 6.55
CA LEU A 152 -12.48 -5.23 6.10
C LEU A 152 -11.99 -4.35 7.26
N LEU A 153 -12.60 -4.46 8.45
CA LEU A 153 -12.14 -3.75 9.64
C LEU A 153 -10.73 -4.21 10.05
N ALA A 154 -10.44 -5.51 10.01
CA ALA A 154 -9.10 -6.05 10.28
C ALA A 154 -8.07 -5.52 9.27
N LEU A 155 -8.43 -5.44 7.98
CA LEU A 155 -7.53 -4.94 6.93
C LEU A 155 -7.17 -3.47 7.17
N VAL A 156 -8.17 -2.62 7.40
CA VAL A 156 -7.98 -1.19 7.67
C VAL A 156 -7.20 -0.94 8.96
N ALA A 157 -7.33 -1.84 9.95
CA ALA A 157 -6.56 -1.77 11.19
C ALA A 157 -5.07 -2.13 11.03
N CYS A 158 -4.65 -2.74 9.91
CA CYS A 158 -3.26 -3.17 9.71
C CYS A 158 -2.34 -1.97 9.50
N LEU A 159 -1.37 -1.76 10.39
CA LEU A 159 -0.44 -0.63 10.32
C LEU A 159 0.39 -0.59 9.03
N GLY A 160 0.79 -1.76 8.52
CA GLY A 160 1.56 -1.88 7.28
C GLY A 160 0.81 -1.43 6.02
N LEU A 161 -0.51 -1.35 6.08
CA LEU A 161 -1.32 -0.85 4.97
C LEU A 161 -1.22 0.68 4.84
N ALA A 162 -1.15 1.40 5.97
CA ALA A 162 -1.37 2.85 6.06
C ALA A 162 -0.54 3.66 5.06
N GLN A 163 0.79 3.66 5.17
CA GLN A 163 1.61 4.43 4.24
C GLN A 163 1.63 3.81 2.85
N LEU A 164 1.87 2.49 2.76
CA LEU A 164 2.19 1.85 1.48
C LEU A 164 1.01 1.84 0.52
N SER A 165 -0.23 1.79 1.02
CA SER A 165 -1.42 1.87 0.18
C SER A 165 -1.71 3.26 -0.39
N HIS A 166 -1.02 4.29 0.10
CA HIS A 166 -1.21 5.69 -0.29
C HIS A 166 -0.03 6.25 -1.12
N GLU A 167 0.88 5.39 -1.58
CA GLU A 167 1.99 5.74 -2.49
C GLU A 167 1.61 5.41 -3.95
N THR A 168 2.14 6.15 -4.93
CA THR A 168 1.90 5.90 -6.37
C THR A 168 2.89 4.88 -6.95
N THR A 169 2.98 3.71 -6.33
CA THR A 169 4.01 2.69 -6.64
C THR A 169 3.43 1.42 -7.24
N SER A 170 4.29 0.60 -7.85
CA SER A 170 3.92 -0.72 -8.36
C SER A 170 3.30 -1.62 -7.29
N TYR A 171 3.69 -1.46 -6.02
CA TYR A 171 3.20 -2.25 -4.90
C TYR A 171 1.69 -2.06 -4.63
N VAL A 172 1.14 -0.87 -4.88
CA VAL A 172 -0.32 -0.65 -4.73
C VAL A 172 -1.09 -1.34 -5.84
N THR A 173 -0.55 -1.35 -7.06
CA THR A 173 -1.12 -2.12 -8.17
C THR A 173 -1.04 -3.61 -7.88
N GLN A 174 0.09 -4.11 -7.36
CA GLN A 174 0.24 -5.50 -6.95
C GLN A 174 -0.76 -5.87 -5.84
N LEU A 175 -0.98 -4.99 -4.85
CA LEU A 175 -1.95 -5.19 -3.77
C LEU A 175 -3.38 -5.30 -4.32
N GLY A 176 -3.78 -4.35 -5.17
CA GLY A 176 -5.10 -4.36 -5.82
C GLY A 176 -5.33 -5.61 -6.67
N CYS A 177 -4.33 -6.00 -7.46
CA CYS A 177 -4.39 -7.21 -8.28
C CYS A 177 -4.42 -8.49 -7.44
N THR A 178 -3.66 -8.57 -6.34
CA THR A 178 -3.70 -9.70 -5.41
C THR A 178 -5.07 -9.80 -4.73
N ALA A 179 -5.66 -8.68 -4.32
CA ALA A 179 -7.00 -8.65 -3.76
C ALA A 179 -8.08 -9.10 -4.77
N LEU A 180 -7.95 -8.71 -6.04
CA LEU A 180 -8.81 -9.20 -7.13
C LEU A 180 -8.67 -10.71 -7.33
N LEU A 181 -7.45 -11.26 -7.28
CA LEU A 181 -7.23 -12.71 -7.36
C LEU A 181 -7.82 -13.46 -6.16
N PHE A 182 -7.67 -12.90 -4.96
CA PHE A 182 -8.28 -13.45 -3.76
C PHE A 182 -9.81 -13.48 -3.89
N PHE A 183 -10.42 -12.39 -4.38
CA PHE A 183 -11.83 -12.34 -4.72
C PHE A 183 -12.21 -13.35 -5.81
N ALA A 184 -11.42 -13.50 -6.87
CA ALA A 184 -11.67 -14.45 -7.95
C ALA A 184 -11.71 -15.89 -7.42
N ALA A 185 -10.75 -16.27 -6.59
CA ALA A 185 -10.70 -17.59 -5.96
C ALA A 185 -11.91 -17.83 -5.04
N ALA A 186 -12.31 -16.82 -4.26
CA ALA A 186 -13.45 -16.94 -3.37
C ALA A 186 -14.80 -16.99 -4.10
N ALA A 187 -14.96 -16.21 -5.17
CA ALA A 187 -16.23 -15.99 -5.85
C ALA A 187 -16.46 -16.90 -7.07
N MET A 188 -15.47 -17.69 -7.51
CA MET A 188 -15.55 -18.49 -8.75
C MET A 188 -16.76 -19.43 -8.80
N ALA A 189 -17.19 -19.94 -7.64
CA ALA A 189 -18.35 -20.82 -7.54
C ALA A 189 -19.71 -20.09 -7.55
N TYR A 190 -19.71 -18.78 -7.31
CA TYR A 190 -20.91 -17.96 -7.16
C TYR A 190 -21.14 -17.02 -8.35
N HIS A 191 -20.07 -16.37 -8.82
CA HIS A 191 -20.10 -15.38 -9.90
C HIS A 191 -18.99 -15.65 -10.90
N PRO A 192 -19.17 -16.64 -11.81
CA PRO A 192 -18.08 -17.09 -12.67
C PRO A 192 -17.57 -16.00 -13.62
N ARG A 193 -18.45 -15.16 -14.16
CA ARG A 193 -18.05 -14.05 -15.06
C ARG A 193 -17.19 -12.99 -14.35
N LYS A 194 -17.63 -12.55 -13.17
CA LYS A 194 -16.88 -11.56 -12.37
C LYS A 194 -15.55 -12.13 -11.91
N SER A 195 -15.53 -13.40 -11.53
CA SER A 195 -14.31 -14.11 -11.09
C SER A 195 -13.34 -14.32 -12.24
N ALA A 196 -13.82 -14.59 -13.46
CA ALA A 196 -12.96 -14.74 -14.63
C ALA A 196 -12.31 -13.40 -15.01
N GLY A 197 -13.06 -12.30 -14.96
CA GLY A 197 -12.50 -10.96 -15.12
C GLY A 197 -11.45 -10.64 -14.06
N ALA A 198 -11.78 -10.85 -12.78
CA ALA A 198 -10.85 -10.62 -11.67
C ALA A 198 -9.60 -11.51 -11.73
N LEU A 199 -9.72 -12.76 -12.19
CA LEU A 199 -8.60 -13.68 -12.45
C LEU A 199 -7.66 -13.12 -13.52
N LEU A 200 -8.20 -12.73 -14.68
CA LEU A 200 -7.40 -12.22 -15.79
C LEU A 200 -6.71 -10.89 -15.42
N PHE A 201 -7.47 -9.91 -14.93
CA PHE A 201 -6.90 -8.62 -14.52
C PHE A 201 -5.95 -8.75 -13.33
N GLY A 202 -6.20 -9.68 -12.41
CA GLY A 202 -5.34 -9.95 -11.27
C GLY A 202 -3.99 -10.55 -11.69
N LEU A 203 -3.98 -11.61 -12.52
CA LEU A 203 -2.75 -12.30 -12.92
C LEU A 203 -1.91 -11.45 -13.89
N LEU A 204 -2.56 -10.87 -14.91
CA LEU A 204 -1.88 -9.98 -15.85
C LEU A 204 -1.41 -8.70 -15.15
N GLY A 205 -2.23 -8.16 -14.25
CA GLY A 205 -1.88 -6.96 -13.52
C GLY A 205 -0.69 -7.17 -12.57
N LEU A 206 -0.62 -8.30 -11.86
CA LEU A 206 0.56 -8.67 -11.06
C LEU A 206 1.81 -8.85 -11.93
N ALA A 207 1.68 -9.57 -13.04
CA ALA A 207 2.79 -9.80 -13.97
C ALA A 207 3.34 -8.49 -14.53
N LEU A 208 2.48 -7.58 -14.97
CA LEU A 208 2.85 -6.28 -15.52
C LEU A 208 3.22 -5.22 -14.47
N SER A 209 3.01 -5.51 -13.18
CA SER A 209 3.38 -4.62 -12.08
C SER A 209 4.67 -5.04 -11.37
N GLY A 210 5.48 -5.90 -11.99
CA GLY A 210 6.77 -6.33 -11.45
C GLY A 210 6.70 -7.47 -10.43
N ALA A 211 5.60 -8.22 -10.40
CA ALA A 211 5.44 -9.40 -9.55
C ALA A 211 5.07 -10.69 -10.33
N PRO A 212 5.79 -11.04 -11.42
CA PRO A 212 5.45 -12.21 -12.25
C PRO A 212 5.56 -13.53 -11.50
N THR A 213 6.55 -13.69 -10.62
CA THR A 213 6.71 -14.90 -9.80
C THR A 213 5.52 -15.11 -8.88
N LEU A 214 5.02 -14.04 -8.24
CA LEU A 214 3.81 -14.11 -7.41
C LEU A 214 2.56 -14.40 -8.25
N SER A 215 2.47 -13.82 -9.45
CA SER A 215 1.40 -14.14 -10.40
C SER A 215 1.37 -15.65 -10.71
N VAL A 216 2.52 -16.26 -11.03
CA VAL A 216 2.61 -17.70 -11.29
C VAL A 216 2.29 -18.54 -10.06
N LEU A 217 2.81 -18.18 -8.88
CA LEU A 217 2.55 -18.91 -7.63
C LEU A 217 1.07 -18.89 -7.25
N PHE A 218 0.41 -17.72 -7.32
CA PHE A 218 -1.04 -17.62 -7.11
C PHE A 218 -1.83 -18.32 -8.21
N GLY A 219 -1.38 -18.22 -9.45
CA GLY A 219 -1.95 -18.88 -10.62
C GLY A 219 -2.01 -20.40 -10.47
N PHE A 220 -0.86 -20.99 -10.17
CA PHE A 220 -0.71 -22.42 -9.93
C PHE A 220 -1.45 -22.87 -8.66
N GLY A 221 -1.27 -22.14 -7.55
CA GLY A 221 -1.97 -22.43 -6.30
C GLY A 221 -3.50 -22.37 -6.45
N GLY A 222 -4.01 -21.37 -7.17
CA GLY A 222 -5.43 -21.23 -7.49
C GLY A 222 -5.97 -22.38 -8.32
N SER A 223 -5.18 -22.87 -9.29
CA SER A 223 -5.54 -24.06 -10.07
C SER A 223 -5.61 -25.33 -9.20
N VAL A 224 -4.60 -25.55 -8.35
CA VAL A 224 -4.56 -26.70 -7.42
C VAL A 224 -5.76 -26.66 -6.47
N ILE A 225 -6.08 -25.49 -5.91
CA ILE A 225 -7.27 -25.34 -5.06
C ILE A 225 -8.54 -25.65 -5.85
N ALA A 226 -8.73 -25.02 -7.01
CA ALA A 226 -9.92 -25.24 -7.84
C ALA A 226 -10.10 -26.72 -8.21
N PHE A 227 -9.00 -27.44 -8.50
CA PHE A 227 -9.02 -28.85 -8.83
C PHE A 227 -9.37 -29.74 -7.62
N THR A 228 -8.80 -29.44 -6.45
CA THR A 228 -8.93 -30.26 -5.23
C THR A 228 -10.19 -29.96 -4.43
N GLN A 229 -10.86 -28.84 -4.70
CA GLN A 229 -12.08 -28.42 -4.01
C GLN A 229 -13.17 -29.49 -4.11
N ARG A 230 -13.79 -29.78 -2.97
CA ARG A 230 -14.87 -30.77 -2.82
C ARG A 230 -16.23 -30.16 -2.57
N SER A 231 -16.32 -28.92 -2.10
CA SER A 231 -17.56 -28.14 -2.05
C SER A 231 -17.58 -27.13 -3.20
N TRP A 232 -18.74 -26.75 -3.71
CA TRP A 232 -18.84 -25.75 -4.77
C TRP A 232 -20.01 -24.81 -4.51
N GLY A 233 -19.68 -23.57 -4.19
CA GLY A 233 -20.66 -22.57 -3.76
C GLY A 233 -21.26 -23.00 -2.42
N ASP A 234 -22.59 -22.96 -2.31
CA ASP A 234 -23.29 -23.40 -1.11
C ASP A 234 -23.49 -24.94 -1.07
N ASN A 235 -23.11 -25.66 -2.13
CA ASN A 235 -23.24 -27.12 -2.18
C ASN A 235 -22.02 -27.80 -1.52
N PRO A 236 -22.21 -28.67 -0.50
CA PRO A 236 -21.11 -29.41 0.12
C PRO A 236 -20.50 -30.49 -0.79
N GLY A 237 -21.19 -30.88 -1.87
CA GLY A 237 -20.75 -31.91 -2.82
C GLY A 237 -19.80 -31.41 -3.91
N ARG A 238 -19.05 -32.35 -4.51
CA ARG A 238 -18.00 -32.05 -5.49
C ARG A 238 -18.57 -31.82 -6.88
N ALA A 239 -18.38 -30.61 -7.39
CA ALA A 239 -18.75 -30.23 -8.74
C ALA A 239 -17.59 -30.52 -9.72
N HIS A 240 -17.40 -31.79 -10.10
CA HIS A 240 -16.23 -32.25 -10.87
C HIS A 240 -15.98 -31.44 -12.16
N ARG A 241 -17.04 -31.14 -12.91
CA ARG A 241 -16.92 -30.37 -14.16
C ARG A 241 -16.42 -28.95 -13.88
N GLN A 242 -17.05 -28.27 -12.92
CA GLN A 242 -16.73 -26.90 -12.54
C GLN A 242 -15.31 -26.79 -11.97
N ALA A 243 -14.93 -27.72 -11.09
CA ALA A 243 -13.57 -27.82 -10.54
C ALA A 243 -12.51 -27.94 -11.65
N ARG A 244 -12.72 -28.83 -12.62
CA ARG A 244 -11.82 -29.00 -13.77
C ARG A 244 -11.78 -27.75 -14.67
N THR A 245 -12.94 -27.15 -14.97
CA THR A 245 -12.98 -25.94 -15.81
C THR A 245 -12.25 -24.77 -15.17
N TRP A 246 -12.38 -24.59 -13.85
CA TRP A 246 -11.69 -23.51 -13.16
C TRP A 246 -10.21 -23.81 -12.95
N ALA A 247 -9.84 -25.06 -12.66
CA ALA A 247 -8.43 -25.45 -12.63
C ALA A 247 -7.73 -25.17 -13.97
N ALA A 248 -8.39 -25.49 -15.09
CA ALA A 248 -7.90 -25.17 -16.43
C ALA A 248 -7.88 -23.65 -16.69
N ALA A 249 -8.91 -22.90 -16.28
CA ALA A 249 -8.95 -21.45 -16.44
C ALA A 249 -7.82 -20.74 -15.68
N TRP A 250 -7.54 -21.15 -14.44
CA TRP A 250 -6.41 -20.65 -13.65
C TRP A 250 -5.07 -20.97 -14.33
N LEU A 251 -4.85 -22.19 -14.79
CA LEU A 251 -3.63 -22.55 -15.51
C LEU A 251 -3.48 -21.78 -16.82
N ALA A 252 -4.54 -21.70 -17.63
CA ALA A 252 -4.51 -20.98 -18.89
C ALA A 252 -4.17 -19.50 -18.68
N ALA A 253 -4.83 -18.83 -17.72
CA ALA A 253 -4.53 -17.45 -17.37
C ALA A 253 -3.09 -17.28 -16.84
N THR A 254 -2.57 -18.27 -16.10
CA THR A 254 -1.18 -18.29 -15.62
C THR A 254 -0.19 -18.40 -16.77
N VAL A 255 -0.44 -19.29 -17.73
CA VAL A 255 0.39 -19.45 -18.93
C VAL A 255 0.39 -18.16 -19.75
N VAL A 256 -0.77 -17.52 -19.93
CA VAL A 256 -0.86 -16.24 -20.64
C VAL A 256 -0.05 -15.15 -19.92
N ALA A 257 -0.18 -15.05 -18.58
CA ALA A 257 0.60 -14.10 -17.80
C ALA A 257 2.12 -14.36 -17.92
N ALA A 258 2.55 -15.62 -17.79
CA ALA A 258 3.95 -16.00 -17.94
C ALA A 258 4.49 -15.78 -19.37
N SER A 259 3.68 -16.05 -20.40
CA SER A 259 4.04 -15.78 -21.79
C SER A 259 4.17 -14.28 -22.06
N LEU A 260 3.33 -13.45 -21.42
CA LEU A 260 3.43 -12.01 -21.54
C LEU A 260 4.69 -11.48 -20.84
N THR A 261 4.99 -11.98 -19.63
CA THR A 261 6.23 -11.62 -18.91
C THR A 261 7.48 -12.01 -19.69
N THR A 262 7.51 -13.21 -20.28
CA THR A 262 8.64 -13.63 -21.14
C THR A 262 8.76 -12.77 -22.39
N ALA A 263 7.65 -12.47 -23.07
CA ALA A 263 7.66 -11.65 -24.29
C ALA A 263 8.14 -10.21 -24.03
N LEU A 264 7.88 -9.67 -22.84
CA LEU A 264 8.29 -8.32 -22.44
C LEU A 264 9.62 -8.27 -21.66
N ASP A 265 10.28 -9.42 -21.49
CA ASP A 265 11.49 -9.60 -20.68
C ASP A 265 11.37 -8.97 -19.27
N GLN A 266 10.22 -9.18 -18.62
CA GLN A 266 9.88 -8.60 -17.31
C GLN A 266 10.10 -9.58 -16.14
N TRP A 267 10.88 -10.65 -16.36
CA TRP A 267 11.19 -11.59 -15.27
C TRP A 267 12.21 -10.98 -14.32
N VAL A 268 11.86 -10.91 -13.04
CA VAL A 268 12.73 -10.33 -12.02
C VAL A 268 12.88 -11.27 -10.84
N TRP A 269 14.12 -11.38 -10.37
CA TRP A 269 14.52 -12.22 -9.25
C TRP A 269 15.06 -11.34 -8.13
N HIS A 270 14.26 -11.15 -7.09
CA HIS A 270 14.62 -10.34 -5.92
C HIS A 270 15.04 -11.19 -4.71
N LEU A 271 15.67 -12.33 -4.97
CA LEU A 271 16.11 -13.23 -3.91
C LEU A 271 17.23 -12.57 -3.09
N VAL A 272 17.20 -12.78 -1.78
CA VAL A 272 18.23 -12.20 -0.92
C VAL A 272 19.50 -13.03 -0.98
N ASP A 273 20.62 -12.39 -1.30
CA ASP A 273 21.95 -13.01 -1.40
C ASP A 273 22.67 -13.19 -0.05
N SER A 274 22.13 -12.64 1.05
CA SER A 274 22.75 -12.61 2.38
C SER A 274 21.78 -12.90 3.53
N PHE A 275 22.31 -13.18 4.73
CA PHE A 275 21.51 -13.33 5.94
C PHE A 275 20.72 -12.04 6.20
N LYS A 276 19.39 -12.12 6.17
CA LYS A 276 18.52 -11.01 6.57
C LYS A 276 18.83 -10.63 8.01
N ASP A 277 18.76 -9.33 8.28
CA ASP A 277 18.64 -8.81 9.64
C ASP A 277 17.36 -9.37 10.26
N TRP A 278 17.52 -10.41 11.09
CA TRP A 278 16.42 -11.12 11.72
C TRP A 278 15.64 -10.22 12.68
N ASP A 279 16.29 -9.25 13.29
CA ASP A 279 15.64 -8.31 14.21
C ASP A 279 14.71 -7.38 13.43
N ALA A 280 15.18 -6.84 12.31
CA ALA A 280 14.36 -6.02 11.41
C ALA A 280 13.18 -6.82 10.82
N LEU A 281 13.40 -8.08 10.45
CA LEU A 281 12.36 -8.96 9.91
C LEU A 281 11.30 -9.32 10.97
N LEU A 282 11.72 -9.61 12.20
CA LEU A 282 10.82 -9.88 13.31
C LEU A 282 10.00 -8.65 13.68
N GLN A 283 10.63 -7.48 13.72
CA GLN A 283 9.95 -6.20 13.94
C GLN A 283 8.90 -5.94 12.86
N LEU A 284 9.24 -6.21 11.59
CA LEU A 284 8.31 -6.11 10.48
C LEU A 284 7.10 -7.04 10.68
N LEU A 285 7.32 -8.35 10.89
CA LEU A 285 6.23 -9.31 11.06
C LEU A 285 5.32 -8.97 12.26
N LEU A 286 5.91 -8.46 13.34
CA LEU A 286 5.20 -8.13 14.58
C LEU A 286 4.29 -6.90 14.42
N TRP A 287 4.77 -5.84 13.78
CA TRP A 287 4.05 -4.56 13.70
C TRP A 287 3.25 -4.39 12.41
N PHE A 288 3.73 -4.91 11.29
CA PHE A 288 3.15 -4.63 9.97
C PHE A 288 1.72 -5.19 9.84
N CYS A 289 1.52 -6.43 10.28
CA CYS A 289 0.22 -7.09 10.28
C CYS A 289 -0.56 -6.90 11.58
N TRP A 290 -0.07 -6.09 12.52
CA TRP A 290 -0.80 -5.81 13.76
C TRP A 290 -2.06 -4.99 13.43
N PRO A 291 -3.25 -5.33 13.99
CA PRO A 291 -3.55 -6.36 14.99
C PRO A 291 -4.08 -7.67 14.40
N ALA A 292 -3.99 -7.88 13.09
CA ALA A 292 -4.55 -9.05 12.41
C ALA A 292 -3.75 -10.34 12.63
N TRP A 293 -2.42 -10.28 12.74
CA TRP A 293 -1.60 -11.50 12.84
C TRP A 293 -1.90 -12.39 14.07
N PRO A 294 -2.13 -11.86 15.31
CA PRO A 294 -2.45 -12.73 16.46
C PRO A 294 -3.77 -13.46 16.25
N LEU A 295 -4.74 -12.77 15.65
CA LEU A 295 -6.04 -13.33 15.30
C LEU A 295 -5.91 -14.39 14.20
N ALA A 296 -5.09 -14.14 13.18
CA ALA A 296 -4.82 -15.11 12.13
C ALA A 296 -4.16 -16.38 12.70
N LEU A 297 -3.15 -16.25 13.57
CA LEU A 297 -2.54 -17.40 14.25
C LEU A 297 -3.53 -18.16 15.13
N TRP A 298 -4.44 -17.43 15.80
CA TRP A 298 -5.52 -18.07 16.56
C TRP A 298 -6.44 -18.89 15.66
N THR A 299 -6.78 -18.39 14.47
CA THR A 299 -7.52 -19.14 13.45
C THR A 299 -6.76 -20.40 13.05
N LEU A 300 -5.46 -20.31 12.79
CA LEU A 300 -4.63 -21.49 12.46
C LEU A 300 -4.71 -22.56 13.56
N TRP A 301 -4.64 -22.13 14.82
CA TRP A 301 -4.68 -23.03 15.96
C TRP A 301 -6.05 -23.71 16.14
N VAL A 302 -7.13 -22.92 16.14
CA VAL A 302 -8.49 -23.43 16.39
C VAL A 302 -9.00 -24.28 15.24
N TRP A 303 -8.71 -23.86 14.00
CA TRP A 303 -9.15 -24.55 12.78
C TRP A 303 -8.13 -25.59 12.26
N ARG A 304 -7.09 -25.94 13.02
CA ARG A 304 -6.01 -26.87 12.58
C ARG A 304 -6.51 -28.20 12.00
N ARG A 305 -7.63 -28.72 12.51
CA ARG A 305 -8.25 -29.95 12.01
C ARG A 305 -8.88 -29.74 10.63
N GLN A 306 -9.55 -28.61 10.41
CA GLN A 306 -10.15 -28.24 9.14
C GLN A 306 -9.09 -27.89 8.08
N ILE A 307 -7.98 -27.29 8.50
CA ILE A 307 -6.81 -27.00 7.66
C ILE A 307 -6.19 -28.30 7.11
N ALA A 308 -6.19 -29.38 7.90
CA ALA A 308 -5.72 -30.70 7.44
C ALA A 308 -6.59 -31.30 6.32
N TYR A 309 -7.79 -30.77 6.08
CA TYR A 309 -8.70 -31.19 5.00
C TYR A 309 -9.04 -30.04 4.05
N PRO A 310 -8.06 -29.52 3.28
CA PRO A 310 -8.22 -28.28 2.50
C PRO A 310 -9.33 -28.36 1.46
N GLY A 311 -9.54 -29.53 0.83
CA GLY A 311 -10.59 -29.71 -0.18
C GLY A 311 -12.02 -29.50 0.34
N HIS A 312 -12.30 -29.74 1.63
CA HIS A 312 -13.62 -29.51 2.21
C HIS A 312 -13.78 -28.10 2.78
N ASN A 313 -12.67 -27.42 3.06
CA ASN A 313 -12.64 -26.12 3.74
C ASN A 313 -11.98 -25.05 2.86
N PRO A 314 -12.58 -24.70 1.71
CA PRO A 314 -12.00 -23.73 0.77
C PRO A 314 -11.80 -22.34 1.38
N HIS A 315 -12.63 -21.95 2.36
CA HIS A 315 -12.45 -20.69 3.10
C HIS A 315 -11.09 -20.58 3.79
N LEU A 316 -10.54 -21.70 4.28
CA LEU A 316 -9.21 -21.73 4.89
C LEU A 316 -8.15 -21.93 3.81
N SER A 317 -8.31 -22.88 2.89
CA SER A 317 -7.25 -23.17 1.92
C SER A 317 -6.96 -21.99 1.00
N ILE A 318 -7.99 -21.24 0.57
CA ILE A 318 -7.82 -20.03 -0.24
C ILE A 318 -7.14 -18.93 0.59
N ALA A 319 -7.65 -18.63 1.78
CA ALA A 319 -7.06 -17.61 2.65
C ALA A 319 -5.61 -17.96 3.04
N LEU A 320 -5.29 -19.23 3.24
CA LEU A 320 -3.94 -19.69 3.50
C LEU A 320 -3.02 -19.55 2.30
N LEU A 321 -3.45 -19.90 1.08
CA LEU A 321 -2.65 -19.67 -0.12
C LEU A 321 -2.27 -18.19 -0.25
N PHE A 322 -3.26 -17.29 -0.13
CA PHE A 322 -3.06 -15.86 -0.29
C PHE A 322 -2.33 -15.19 0.88
N ALA A 323 -2.23 -15.83 2.04
CA ALA A 323 -1.41 -15.35 3.16
C ALA A 323 0.02 -15.92 3.12
N THR A 324 0.17 -17.23 2.86
CA THR A 324 1.45 -17.94 2.95
C THR A 324 2.41 -17.60 1.83
N VAL A 325 1.92 -17.42 0.60
CA VAL A 325 2.79 -17.05 -0.54
C VAL A 325 3.46 -15.68 -0.30
N PRO A 326 2.74 -14.60 0.06
CA PRO A 326 3.33 -13.32 0.47
C PRO A 326 4.25 -13.39 1.68
N VAL A 327 3.90 -14.20 2.70
CA VAL A 327 4.77 -14.39 3.88
C VAL A 327 6.07 -15.09 3.48
N ALA A 328 6.02 -16.15 2.67
CA ALA A 328 7.20 -16.83 2.17
C ALA A 328 8.07 -15.92 1.28
N ALA A 329 7.44 -15.08 0.45
CA ALA A 329 8.13 -14.05 -0.31
C ALA A 329 8.78 -13.01 0.63
N CYS A 330 8.07 -12.51 1.64
CA CYS A 330 8.63 -11.63 2.67
C CYS A 330 9.87 -12.22 3.36
N LEU A 331 9.91 -13.53 3.59
CA LEU A 331 11.07 -14.22 4.16
C LEU A 331 12.21 -14.40 3.15
N SER A 332 11.94 -14.55 1.86
CA SER A 332 12.94 -14.91 0.84
C SER A 332 13.39 -13.78 -0.09
N SER A 333 12.63 -12.68 -0.19
CA SER A 333 12.89 -11.58 -1.14
C SER A 333 13.08 -10.22 -0.46
N THR A 334 13.64 -9.27 -1.20
CA THR A 334 13.75 -7.84 -0.81
C THR A 334 13.07 -6.93 -1.82
N PRO A 335 12.31 -5.89 -1.40
CA PRO A 335 12.00 -5.53 -0.01
C PRO A 335 10.92 -6.42 0.63
N ALA A 336 11.10 -6.79 1.90
CA ALA A 336 10.25 -7.76 2.61
C ALA A 336 8.85 -7.22 2.95
N ASP A 337 8.76 -5.94 3.33
CA ASP A 337 7.52 -5.22 3.65
C ASP A 337 6.55 -5.21 2.46
N ARG A 338 7.10 -5.05 1.25
CA ARG A 338 6.34 -4.98 0.01
C ARG A 338 5.75 -6.31 -0.40
N ALA A 339 6.49 -7.40 -0.19
CA ALA A 339 5.95 -8.74 -0.35
C ALA A 339 4.84 -9.01 0.68
N LEU A 340 5.07 -8.66 1.96
CA LEU A 340 4.09 -8.89 3.04
C LEU A 340 2.79 -8.10 2.84
N LEU A 341 2.85 -6.90 2.26
CA LEU A 341 1.70 -6.06 1.91
C LEU A 341 0.62 -6.85 1.15
N LEU A 342 1.03 -7.70 0.21
CA LEU A 342 0.12 -8.45 -0.66
C LEU A 342 -0.69 -9.51 0.10
N GLY A 343 -0.19 -9.96 1.26
CA GLY A 343 -0.88 -10.94 2.11
C GLY A 343 -1.95 -10.34 3.02
N LEU A 344 -1.98 -9.01 3.20
CA LEU A 344 -2.88 -8.36 4.17
C LEU A 344 -4.37 -8.68 3.95
N PRO A 345 -4.93 -8.68 2.73
CA PRO A 345 -6.33 -9.07 2.50
C PRO A 345 -6.68 -10.45 3.07
N ALA A 346 -5.80 -11.43 2.86
CA ALA A 346 -6.01 -12.80 3.29
C ALA A 346 -5.76 -12.98 4.80
N ILE A 347 -4.72 -12.34 5.34
CA ILE A 347 -4.42 -12.33 6.78
C ILE A 347 -5.57 -11.68 7.56
N ALA A 348 -6.12 -10.57 7.06
CA ALA A 348 -7.29 -9.92 7.64
C ALA A 348 -8.55 -10.79 7.58
N THR A 349 -8.71 -11.57 6.51
CA THR A 349 -9.80 -12.55 6.40
C THR A 349 -9.62 -13.71 7.38
N LEU A 350 -8.41 -14.23 7.56
CA LEU A 350 -8.10 -15.22 8.59
C LEU A 350 -8.36 -14.67 10.00
N ALA A 351 -8.02 -13.41 10.25
CA ALA A 351 -8.32 -12.72 11.50
C ALA A 351 -9.83 -12.64 11.79
N ALA A 352 -10.65 -12.40 10.75
CA ALA A 352 -12.11 -12.41 10.89
C ALA A 352 -12.66 -13.77 11.31
N PHE A 353 -12.12 -14.87 10.78
CA PHE A 353 -12.52 -16.24 11.15
C PHE A 353 -12.14 -16.66 12.57
N ALA A 354 -11.33 -15.87 13.28
CA ALA A 354 -11.04 -16.08 14.70
C ALA A 354 -12.23 -15.67 15.58
N LEU A 355 -12.96 -14.62 15.19
CA LEU A 355 -13.92 -13.93 16.03
C LEU A 355 -15.10 -14.82 16.50
N PRO A 356 -15.67 -15.73 15.68
CA PRO A 356 -16.71 -16.65 16.13
C PRO A 356 -16.29 -17.59 17.27
N THR A 357 -14.98 -17.74 17.50
CA THR A 357 -14.40 -18.68 18.47
C THR A 357 -14.06 -18.02 19.81
N PHE A 358 -14.21 -16.69 19.90
CA PHE A 358 -13.79 -15.93 21.07
C PHE A 358 -14.77 -15.99 22.23
N ARG A 359 -14.21 -16.09 23.44
CA ARG A 359 -14.92 -15.84 24.68
C ARG A 359 -15.04 -14.34 24.92
N ARG A 360 -16.08 -13.93 25.65
CA ARG A 360 -16.37 -12.53 25.99
C ARG A 360 -15.17 -11.80 26.61
N SER A 361 -14.33 -12.49 27.39
CA SER A 361 -13.13 -11.93 28.02
C SER A 361 -12.06 -11.48 27.02
N ILE A 362 -11.78 -12.28 25.99
CA ILE A 362 -10.76 -11.98 24.97
C ILE A 362 -11.21 -10.78 24.13
N SER A 363 -12.48 -10.77 23.71
CA SER A 363 -13.05 -9.62 23.00
C SER A 363 -12.93 -8.33 23.83
N ALA A 364 -13.26 -8.39 25.13
CA ALA A 364 -13.16 -7.23 26.02
C ALA A 364 -11.72 -6.73 26.18
N LEU A 365 -10.73 -7.62 26.26
CA LEU A 365 -9.32 -7.26 26.33
C LEU A 365 -8.88 -6.46 25.10
N ILE A 366 -9.23 -6.95 23.90
CA ILE A 366 -8.94 -6.26 22.63
C ILE A 366 -9.58 -4.86 22.62
N ASP A 367 -10.85 -4.78 23.01
CA ASP A 367 -11.59 -3.51 23.05
C ASP A 367 -10.93 -2.49 24.02
N TRP A 368 -10.60 -2.90 25.26
CA TRP A 368 -9.97 -1.99 26.23
C TRP A 368 -8.57 -1.57 25.83
N PHE A 369 -7.75 -2.51 25.35
CA PHE A 369 -6.41 -2.21 24.89
C PHE A 369 -6.44 -1.21 23.72
N THR A 370 -7.29 -1.46 22.72
CA THR A 370 -7.39 -0.59 21.53
C THR A 370 -7.96 0.78 21.88
N LEU A 371 -8.96 0.85 22.74
CA LEU A 371 -9.51 2.12 23.24
C LEU A 371 -8.42 2.95 23.90
N LEU A 372 -7.70 2.39 24.87
CA LEU A 372 -6.65 3.10 25.60
C LEU A 372 -5.50 3.52 24.68
N PHE A 373 -5.02 2.60 23.84
CA PHE A 373 -3.90 2.83 22.94
C PHE A 373 -4.20 3.94 21.92
N PHE A 374 -5.33 3.86 21.21
CA PHE A 374 -5.66 4.85 20.17
C PHE A 374 -6.13 6.18 20.74
N THR A 375 -6.75 6.19 21.93
CA THR A 375 -7.08 7.46 22.62
C THR A 375 -5.80 8.16 23.09
N ALA A 376 -4.86 7.42 23.71
CA ALA A 376 -3.57 7.97 24.10
C ALA A 376 -2.77 8.47 22.88
N SER A 377 -2.80 7.71 21.77
CA SER A 377 -2.14 8.10 20.51
C SER A 377 -2.76 9.37 19.93
N ALA A 378 -4.09 9.50 19.90
CA ALA A 378 -4.77 10.70 19.42
C ALA A 378 -4.45 11.93 20.28
N ILE A 379 -4.45 11.78 21.60
CA ILE A 379 -4.03 12.84 22.54
C ILE A 379 -2.58 13.24 22.26
N ALA A 380 -1.67 12.27 22.10
CA ALA A 380 -0.27 12.55 21.80
C ALA A 380 -0.11 13.32 20.48
N ILE A 381 -0.80 12.92 19.40
CA ILE A 381 -0.76 13.62 18.11
C ILE A 381 -1.21 15.08 18.26
N TRP A 382 -2.32 15.33 18.98
CA TRP A 382 -2.82 16.68 19.26
C TRP A 382 -1.85 17.51 20.10
N VAL A 383 -1.31 16.95 21.19
CA VAL A 383 -0.39 17.65 22.09
C VAL A 383 0.90 18.01 21.37
N VAL A 384 1.48 17.08 20.60
CA VAL A 384 2.73 17.32 19.87
C VAL A 384 2.49 18.33 18.74
N TRP A 385 1.34 18.28 18.04
CA TRP A 385 0.97 19.30 17.05
C TRP A 385 0.76 20.69 17.69
N LEU A 386 0.02 20.79 18.79
CA LEU A 386 -0.17 22.06 19.52
C LEU A 386 1.17 22.63 20.00
N ALA A 387 2.08 21.78 20.49
CA ALA A 387 3.41 22.19 20.89
C ALA A 387 4.22 22.73 19.73
N PHE A 388 4.10 22.13 18.55
CA PHE A 388 4.74 22.60 17.33
C PHE A 388 4.20 23.97 16.89
N GLN A 389 2.89 24.19 16.95
CA GLN A 389 2.27 25.45 16.51
C GLN A 389 2.44 26.60 17.51
N THR A 390 2.42 26.31 18.82
CA THR A 390 2.42 27.34 19.88
C THR A 390 3.78 27.53 20.56
N GLY A 391 4.71 26.59 20.38
CA GLY A 391 5.97 26.56 21.12
C GLY A 391 5.87 25.99 22.54
N PHE A 392 4.68 25.60 23.03
CA PHE A 392 4.48 25.06 24.38
C PHE A 392 3.86 23.65 24.36
N PRO A 393 4.46 22.63 25.00
CA PRO A 393 5.65 22.69 25.86
C PRO A 393 6.97 22.88 25.11
N PRO A 394 7.91 23.70 25.63
CA PRO A 394 9.11 24.13 24.90
C PRO A 394 10.07 22.99 24.57
N LYS A 395 10.13 21.94 25.39
CA LYS A 395 10.96 20.76 25.11
C LYS A 395 10.48 20.00 23.88
N ILE A 396 9.16 19.84 23.73
CA ILE A 396 8.57 19.16 22.58
C ILE A 396 8.75 20.01 21.32
N ALA A 397 8.44 21.31 21.41
CA ALA A 397 8.63 22.25 20.30
C ALA A 397 10.09 22.29 19.81
N ALA A 398 11.05 22.38 20.72
CA ALA A 398 12.49 22.41 20.38
C ALA A 398 12.94 21.10 19.70
N ASN A 399 12.43 19.95 20.12
CA ASN A 399 12.74 18.67 19.49
C ASN A 399 12.19 18.60 18.05
N ILE A 400 10.99 19.12 17.81
CA ILE A 400 10.40 19.12 16.46
C ILE A 400 11.09 20.15 15.56
N ALA A 401 11.42 21.34 16.07
CA ALA A 401 12.17 22.35 15.34
C ALA A 401 13.55 21.85 14.88
N ARG A 402 14.18 20.93 15.63
CA ARG A 402 15.40 20.23 15.19
C ARG A 402 15.15 19.27 14.02
N LEU A 403 13.97 18.66 13.94
CA LEU A 403 13.61 17.69 12.90
C LEU A 403 13.15 18.37 11.59
N ALA A 404 12.55 19.56 11.67
CA ALA A 404 12.11 20.36 10.54
C ALA A 404 12.72 21.78 10.61
N PRO A 405 14.05 21.92 10.41
CA PRO A 405 14.68 23.23 10.40
C PRO A 405 14.15 24.07 9.24
N GLN A 406 13.93 25.37 9.48
CA GLN A 406 13.43 26.35 8.48
C GLN A 406 11.97 26.13 8.03
N PHE A 407 11.19 25.30 8.73
CA PHE A 407 9.75 25.22 8.52
C PHE A 407 9.03 26.29 9.34
N GLU A 408 8.20 27.11 8.69
CA GLU A 408 7.32 28.07 9.34
C GLU A 408 5.97 27.42 9.65
N ALA A 409 5.53 27.49 10.91
CA ALA A 409 4.27 26.91 11.34
C ALA A 409 3.07 27.67 10.73
N SER A 410 2.38 27.04 9.78
CA SER A 410 1.08 27.49 9.25
C SER A 410 -0.07 26.68 9.84
N ILE A 411 -1.18 27.37 10.16
CA ILE A 411 -2.44 26.71 10.56
C ILE A 411 -3.41 26.74 9.38
N SER A 412 -3.66 25.58 8.80
CA SER A 412 -4.74 25.38 7.84
C SER A 412 -6.04 25.03 8.59
N TRP A 413 -6.95 25.99 8.73
CA TRP A 413 -8.24 25.77 9.39
C TRP A 413 -9.07 24.61 8.80
N PRO A 414 -9.12 24.39 7.48
CA PRO A 414 -9.79 23.23 6.90
C PRO A 414 -9.27 21.89 7.44
N THR A 415 -7.94 21.72 7.58
CA THR A 415 -7.37 20.46 8.09
C THR A 415 -7.67 20.28 9.57
N VAL A 416 -7.65 21.36 10.35
CA VAL A 416 -8.03 21.36 11.77
C VAL A 416 -9.51 20.96 11.95
N ILE A 417 -10.41 21.49 11.13
CA ILE A 417 -11.84 21.13 11.18
C ILE A 417 -12.03 19.64 10.90
N VAL A 418 -11.36 19.09 9.87
CA VAL A 418 -11.42 17.66 9.57
C VAL A 418 -10.88 16.83 10.74
N ALA A 419 -9.76 17.23 11.34
CA ALA A 419 -9.18 16.56 12.50
C ALA A 419 -10.11 16.58 13.72
N LEU A 420 -10.80 17.71 13.96
CA LEU A 420 -11.80 17.84 15.03
C LEU A 420 -13.01 16.94 14.77
N ILE A 421 -13.53 16.90 13.53
CA ILE A 421 -14.64 16.01 13.15
C ILE A 421 -14.24 14.54 13.35
N ALA A 422 -13.03 14.14 12.94
CA ALA A 422 -12.53 12.79 13.14
C ALA A 422 -12.42 12.44 14.63
N THR A 423 -11.90 13.36 15.44
CA THR A 423 -11.78 13.21 16.89
C THR A 423 -13.16 13.11 17.57
N ALA A 424 -14.12 13.93 17.15
CA ALA A 424 -15.51 13.83 17.61
C ALA A 424 -16.14 12.49 17.22
N GLY A 425 -15.90 12.01 16.00
CA GLY A 425 -16.32 10.70 15.52
C GLY A 425 -15.76 9.55 16.38
N TRP A 426 -14.50 9.65 16.83
CA TRP A 426 -13.91 8.71 17.78
C TRP A 426 -14.63 8.70 19.13
N PHE A 427 -14.92 9.88 19.71
CA PHE A 427 -15.69 9.95 20.95
C PHE A 427 -17.08 9.34 20.81
N VAL A 428 -17.80 9.63 19.73
CA VAL A 428 -19.10 9.02 19.44
C VAL A 428 -18.99 7.49 19.34
N LEU A 429 -17.95 6.98 18.67
CA LEU A 429 -17.70 5.55 18.53
C LEU A 429 -17.39 4.90 19.88
N VAL A 430 -16.59 5.55 20.73
CA VAL A 430 -16.27 5.08 22.09
C VAL A 430 -17.52 5.07 22.97
N ILE A 431 -18.32 6.14 22.98
CA ILE A 431 -19.58 6.22 23.74
C ILE A 431 -20.57 5.15 23.26
N TRP A 432 -20.69 4.95 21.94
CA TRP A 432 -21.51 3.89 21.37
C TRP A 432 -21.03 2.50 21.82
N ARG A 433 -19.71 2.30 21.89
CA ARG A 433 -19.11 1.03 22.28
C ARG A 433 -19.31 0.73 23.76
N THR A 434 -19.21 1.72 24.65
CA THR A 434 -19.37 1.56 26.10
C THR A 434 -20.83 1.48 26.53
N SER A 435 -21.75 2.15 25.83
CA SER A 435 -23.18 2.19 26.17
C SER A 435 -23.99 0.96 25.74
N ARG A 436 -23.58 0.21 24.69
CA ARG A 436 -24.38 -0.89 24.13
C ARG A 436 -23.77 -2.28 24.37
N ASN A 437 -24.35 -3.00 25.32
CA ASN A 437 -24.02 -4.38 25.70
C ASN A 437 -24.52 -5.46 24.69
N ARG A 438 -24.47 -5.20 23.38
CA ARG A 438 -24.98 -6.14 22.36
C ARG A 438 -23.83 -7.00 21.82
N ALA A 439 -23.99 -8.31 21.74
CA ALA A 439 -23.04 -9.20 21.08
C ALA A 439 -23.16 -9.00 19.56
N ALA A 440 -22.15 -8.45 18.89
CA ALA A 440 -22.03 -8.57 17.45
C ALA A 440 -20.57 -8.88 17.11
N ILE A 441 -20.33 -9.83 16.21
CA ILE A 441 -19.00 -10.45 16.04
C ILE A 441 -17.94 -9.44 15.60
N TRP A 442 -18.30 -8.54 14.68
CA TRP A 442 -17.39 -7.51 14.14
C TRP A 442 -16.98 -6.44 15.18
N LYS A 443 -17.61 -6.38 16.36
CA LYS A 443 -17.39 -5.29 17.32
C LYS A 443 -15.96 -5.16 17.79
N SER A 444 -15.28 -6.28 18.06
CA SER A 444 -13.89 -6.26 18.56
C SER A 444 -12.89 -5.67 17.55
N LEU A 445 -13.29 -5.50 16.28
CA LEU A 445 -12.46 -4.89 15.25
C LEU A 445 -12.82 -3.44 14.93
N VAL A 446 -13.95 -2.93 15.44
CA VAL A 446 -14.38 -1.54 15.19
C VAL A 446 -13.46 -0.53 15.85
N LEU A 447 -13.08 -0.77 17.11
CA LEU A 447 -12.16 0.10 17.83
C LEU A 447 -10.76 0.11 17.20
N PRO A 448 -10.12 -1.04 16.90
CA PRO A 448 -8.85 -1.03 16.19
C PRO A 448 -8.91 -0.33 14.83
N ALA A 449 -9.92 -0.64 14.00
CA ALA A 449 -10.04 -0.02 12.68
C ALA A 449 -10.32 1.48 12.77
N GLY A 450 -11.27 1.89 13.62
CA GLY A 450 -11.60 3.29 13.85
C GLY A 450 -10.43 4.07 14.44
N GLY A 451 -9.66 3.47 15.35
CA GLY A 451 -8.50 4.08 15.97
C GLY A 451 -7.34 4.23 15.00
N ALA A 452 -7.06 3.21 14.21
CA ALA A 452 -6.05 3.27 13.14
C ALA A 452 -6.42 4.34 12.11
N THR A 453 -7.68 4.38 11.65
CA THR A 453 -8.17 5.42 10.74
C THR A 453 -8.10 6.80 11.38
N LEU A 454 -8.47 6.97 12.66
CA LEU A 454 -8.34 8.25 13.36
C LEU A 454 -6.89 8.71 13.36
N SER A 455 -5.95 7.87 13.80
CA SER A 455 -4.53 8.21 13.83
C SER A 455 -4.02 8.58 12.43
N TRP A 456 -4.43 7.83 11.40
CA TRP A 456 -4.09 8.13 10.01
C TRP A 456 -4.66 9.48 9.54
N VAL A 457 -5.92 9.78 9.83
CA VAL A 457 -6.56 11.06 9.51
C VAL A 457 -5.84 12.21 10.21
N LEU A 458 -5.56 12.09 11.51
CA LEU A 458 -4.88 13.14 12.28
C LEU A 458 -3.46 13.40 11.74
N LEU A 459 -2.70 12.35 11.42
CA LEU A 459 -1.37 12.49 10.82
C LEU A 459 -1.45 13.09 9.41
N SER A 460 -2.43 12.68 8.62
CA SER A 460 -2.60 13.15 7.23
C SER A 460 -3.34 14.48 7.12
N THR A 461 -3.64 15.14 8.25
CA THR A 461 -4.27 16.48 8.28
C THR A 461 -3.40 17.45 9.05
N LEU A 462 -3.23 17.22 10.36
CA LEU A 462 -2.49 18.10 11.25
C LEU A 462 -0.98 18.08 10.94
N TRP A 463 -0.45 16.91 10.58
CA TRP A 463 0.99 16.72 10.34
C TRP A 463 1.38 16.74 8.87
N MET A 464 0.44 16.95 7.94
CA MET A 464 0.73 16.80 6.52
C MET A 464 1.78 17.82 6.03
N GLU A 465 1.64 19.11 6.35
CA GLU A 465 2.60 20.14 5.89
C GLU A 465 4.03 19.89 6.43
N PRO A 466 4.26 19.64 7.74
CA PRO A 466 5.59 19.30 8.24
C PRO A 466 6.14 18.01 7.64
N LEU A 467 5.30 16.98 7.50
CA LEU A 467 5.70 15.71 6.88
C LEU A 467 6.09 15.92 5.42
N ASP A 468 5.33 16.71 4.67
CA ASP A 468 5.61 17.00 3.27
C ASP A 468 6.90 17.79 3.13
N HIS A 469 7.14 18.80 3.97
CA HIS A 469 8.42 19.52 3.99
C HIS A 469 9.61 18.58 4.26
N ALA A 470 9.47 17.65 5.22
CA ALA A 470 10.53 16.71 5.56
C ALA A 470 10.72 15.59 4.51
N ARG A 471 9.65 15.21 3.79
CA ARG A 471 9.62 14.03 2.91
C ARG A 471 9.57 14.36 1.42
N SER A 472 9.30 15.59 1.00
CA SER A 472 9.29 16.03 -0.39
C SER A 472 10.64 16.60 -0.83
N TYR A 473 10.86 16.68 -2.14
CA TYR A 473 11.99 17.43 -2.73
C TYR A 473 11.65 18.90 -2.98
N GLN A 474 10.38 19.32 -2.83
CA GLN A 474 9.89 20.62 -3.27
C GLN A 474 10.74 21.78 -2.75
N PHE A 475 11.07 21.82 -1.47
CA PHE A 475 11.87 22.89 -0.87
C PHE A 475 13.28 23.02 -1.49
N GLN A 476 13.99 21.90 -1.68
CA GLN A 476 15.31 21.92 -2.32
C GLN A 476 15.22 22.34 -3.78
N MET A 477 14.15 21.93 -4.48
CA MET A 477 14.00 22.20 -5.91
C MET A 477 13.53 23.62 -6.20
N THR A 478 12.79 24.26 -5.30
CA THR A 478 12.46 25.69 -5.43
C THR A 478 13.69 26.56 -5.26
N GLN A 479 14.57 26.23 -4.31
CA GLN A 479 15.88 26.90 -4.16
C GLN A 479 16.75 26.72 -5.41
N LEU A 480 16.89 25.48 -5.90
CA LEU A 480 17.60 25.17 -7.13
C LEU A 480 17.02 25.92 -8.34
N GLY A 481 15.69 25.97 -8.47
CA GLY A 481 15.02 26.68 -9.56
C GLY A 481 15.30 28.18 -9.55
N GLY A 482 15.44 28.79 -8.37
CA GLY A 482 15.89 30.18 -8.21
C GLY A 482 17.31 30.38 -8.73
N GLU A 483 18.25 29.53 -8.31
CA GLU A 483 19.66 29.56 -8.73
C GLU A 483 19.83 29.35 -10.24
N LEU A 484 19.10 28.38 -10.80
CA LEU A 484 19.12 28.11 -12.24
C LEU A 484 18.65 29.32 -13.06
N LYS A 485 17.57 29.98 -12.62
CA LYS A 485 17.05 31.19 -13.30
C LYS A 485 18.02 32.36 -13.18
N GLN A 486 18.57 32.62 -12.00
CA GLN A 486 19.52 33.72 -11.76
C GLN A 486 20.79 33.57 -12.62
N ASN A 487 21.22 32.33 -12.85
CA ASN A 487 22.44 32.04 -13.60
C ASN A 487 22.20 31.74 -15.10
N GLY A 488 20.95 31.82 -15.59
CA GLY A 488 20.61 31.59 -17.00
C GLY A 488 20.66 30.13 -17.46
N ALA A 489 20.53 29.18 -16.54
CA ALA A 489 20.54 27.73 -16.79
C ALA A 489 19.11 27.18 -17.01
N THR A 490 18.43 27.64 -18.07
CA THR A 490 16.98 27.41 -18.24
C THR A 490 16.61 26.27 -19.19
N SER A 491 17.51 25.81 -20.05
CA SER A 491 17.21 24.80 -21.09
C SER A 491 17.67 23.39 -20.76
N CYS A 492 18.92 23.24 -20.31
CA CYS A 492 19.52 21.93 -20.03
C CYS A 492 20.44 21.98 -18.82
N VAL A 493 20.42 20.90 -18.04
CA VAL A 493 21.38 20.62 -16.96
C VAL A 493 21.86 19.17 -17.04
N LEU A 494 23.18 18.97 -17.10
CA LEU A 494 23.80 17.66 -16.99
C LEU A 494 23.75 17.17 -15.54
N THR A 495 23.51 15.88 -15.31
CA THR A 495 23.34 15.33 -13.96
C THR A 495 24.42 14.29 -13.66
N TYR A 496 24.91 14.30 -12.41
CA TYR A 496 25.89 13.32 -11.94
C TYR A 496 25.65 12.90 -10.49
N GLY A 497 25.59 11.60 -10.23
CA GLY A 497 25.41 11.06 -8.88
C GLY A 497 23.99 11.20 -8.31
N LEU A 498 23.07 11.85 -9.05
CA LEU A 498 21.67 11.97 -8.66
C LEU A 498 20.92 10.65 -8.87
N GLY A 499 20.08 10.30 -7.90
CA GLY A 499 19.11 9.21 -8.03
C GLY A 499 17.98 9.57 -8.99
N ARG A 500 17.26 8.56 -9.50
CA ARG A 500 16.13 8.75 -10.43
C ARG A 500 15.03 9.64 -9.83
N SER A 501 14.75 9.49 -8.54
CA SER A 501 13.81 10.35 -7.80
C SER A 501 14.22 11.83 -7.79
N GLN A 502 15.52 12.13 -7.65
CA GLN A 502 16.05 13.50 -7.72
C GLN A 502 16.01 14.05 -9.15
N ILE A 503 16.38 13.24 -10.15
CA ILE A 503 16.29 13.62 -11.56
C ILE A 503 14.83 13.97 -11.93
N ALA A 504 13.88 13.16 -11.49
CA ALA A 504 12.45 13.42 -11.66
C ALA A 504 12.04 14.74 -11.00
N ALA A 505 12.52 14.99 -9.77
CA ALA A 505 12.23 16.22 -9.03
C ALA A 505 12.78 17.46 -9.73
N VAL A 506 14.01 17.41 -10.24
CA VAL A 506 14.60 18.50 -11.02
C VAL A 506 13.72 18.81 -12.23
N ARG A 507 13.42 17.82 -13.07
CA ARG A 507 12.58 18.03 -14.28
C ARG A 507 11.17 18.52 -13.95
N TYR A 508 10.61 18.08 -12.82
CA TYR A 508 9.26 18.47 -12.42
C TYR A 508 9.18 19.90 -11.90
N TYR A 509 9.97 20.25 -10.89
CA TYR A 509 9.88 21.53 -10.20
C TYR A 509 10.63 22.67 -10.91
N THR A 510 11.68 22.37 -11.67
CA THR A 510 12.49 23.41 -12.35
C THR A 510 12.14 23.56 -13.83
N HIS A 511 11.43 22.60 -14.41
CA HIS A 511 11.10 22.54 -15.85
C HIS A 511 12.31 22.49 -16.79
N VAL A 512 13.50 22.18 -16.27
CA VAL A 512 14.73 22.04 -17.07
C VAL A 512 14.90 20.58 -17.50
N ASP A 513 15.27 20.36 -18.76
CA ASP A 513 15.61 19.02 -19.24
C ASP A 513 16.96 18.57 -18.66
N THR A 514 17.06 17.28 -18.37
CA THR A 514 18.28 16.71 -17.80
C THR A 514 18.86 15.60 -18.65
N ALA A 515 20.19 15.54 -18.72
CA ALA A 515 20.93 14.46 -19.36
C ALA A 515 22.03 13.95 -18.42
N LEU A 516 22.55 12.75 -18.65
CA LEU A 516 23.63 12.20 -17.81
C LEU A 516 24.98 12.75 -18.27
N LEU A 517 25.73 13.37 -17.36
CA LEU A 517 27.03 13.98 -17.67
C LEU A 517 28.01 13.01 -18.36
N ARG A 518 28.00 11.72 -17.97
CA ARG A 518 28.87 10.69 -18.57
C ARG A 518 28.50 10.27 -20.00
N ARG A 519 27.30 10.62 -20.47
CA ARG A 519 26.77 10.24 -21.78
C ARG A 519 26.56 11.45 -22.71
N SER A 520 26.98 12.64 -22.28
CA SER A 520 26.72 13.89 -22.98
C SER A 520 28.00 14.69 -23.11
N ASN A 521 28.11 15.47 -24.19
CA ASN A 521 29.21 16.41 -24.37
C ASN A 521 28.85 17.75 -23.68
N PRO A 522 29.74 18.33 -22.86
CA PRO A 522 29.50 19.62 -22.20
C PRO A 522 29.29 20.80 -23.16
N GLY A 523 29.70 20.67 -24.43
CA GLY A 523 29.59 21.73 -25.45
C GLY A 523 28.16 22.19 -25.72
N ASP A 524 27.20 21.27 -25.64
CA ASP A 524 25.77 21.54 -25.91
C ASP A 524 25.01 22.02 -24.65
N CYS A 525 25.58 21.76 -23.47
CA CYS A 525 24.93 22.01 -22.18
C CYS A 525 25.99 22.36 -21.13
N GLY A 526 26.24 23.66 -20.94
CA GLY A 526 27.30 24.19 -20.08
C GLY A 526 27.00 24.20 -18.58
N TRP A 527 25.93 23.53 -18.13
CA TRP A 527 25.50 23.48 -16.74
C TRP A 527 25.44 22.03 -16.26
N ALA A 528 25.89 21.78 -15.03
CA ALA A 528 25.77 20.47 -14.40
C ALA A 528 25.28 20.59 -12.96
N LEU A 529 24.46 19.63 -12.54
CA LEU A 529 23.97 19.45 -11.19
C LEU A 529 24.48 18.10 -10.68
N VAL A 530 25.22 18.15 -9.59
CA VAL A 530 25.91 16.98 -9.07
C VAL A 530 25.58 16.75 -7.60
N ASP A 531 25.52 15.49 -7.18
CA ASP A 531 25.50 15.13 -5.77
C ASP A 531 26.90 15.36 -5.18
N ALA A 532 27.00 16.15 -4.11
CA ALA A 532 28.28 16.62 -3.56
C ALA A 532 29.20 15.47 -3.14
N ASP A 533 28.65 14.48 -2.43
CA ASP A 533 29.42 13.35 -1.90
C ASP A 533 29.92 12.46 -3.03
N ARG A 534 29.05 12.18 -4.01
CA ARG A 534 29.41 11.41 -5.20
C ARG A 534 30.40 12.15 -6.08
N TRP A 535 30.29 13.47 -6.19
CA TRP A 535 31.16 14.33 -7.00
C TRP A 535 32.59 14.42 -6.43
N ALA A 536 32.72 14.52 -5.10
CA ALA A 536 33.99 14.66 -4.41
C ALA A 536 34.91 13.43 -4.55
N GLY A 537 34.36 12.25 -4.85
CA GLY A 537 35.10 10.99 -4.98
C GLY A 537 36.28 11.05 -5.97
N ASP A 538 37.35 10.32 -5.63
CA ASP A 538 38.63 10.37 -6.36
C ASP A 538 38.53 9.96 -7.83
N HIS A 539 37.62 9.04 -8.16
CA HIS A 539 37.40 8.58 -9.54
C HIS A 539 36.92 9.69 -10.50
N ASN A 540 36.48 10.84 -9.98
CA ASN A 540 35.97 11.94 -10.78
C ASN A 540 37.00 13.03 -11.04
N ARG A 541 38.25 12.93 -10.57
CA ARG A 541 39.25 14.00 -10.71
C ARG A 541 39.37 14.53 -12.15
N LYS A 542 39.37 13.64 -13.15
CA LYS A 542 39.37 14.04 -14.57
C LYS A 542 38.06 14.70 -14.99
N LEU A 543 36.93 14.17 -14.56
CA LEU A 543 35.60 14.68 -14.90
C LEU A 543 35.32 16.08 -14.32
N ARG A 544 36.01 16.43 -13.22
CA ARG A 544 35.92 17.73 -12.55
C ARG A 544 36.63 18.86 -13.30
N GLN A 545 37.53 18.54 -14.23
CA GLN A 545 38.29 19.56 -14.95
C GLN A 545 37.35 20.42 -15.81
N GLY A 546 37.51 21.74 -15.71
CA GLY A 546 36.69 22.70 -16.45
C GLY A 546 35.31 22.98 -15.87
N TRP A 547 34.95 22.44 -14.70
CA TRP A 547 33.70 22.74 -13.99
C TRP A 547 33.96 23.58 -12.75
N ASN A 548 33.27 24.72 -12.63
CA ASN A 548 33.34 25.61 -11.47
C ASN A 548 32.04 25.56 -10.66
N GLU A 549 32.16 25.50 -9.34
CA GLU A 549 31.02 25.58 -8.42
C GLU A 549 30.43 26.99 -8.43
N VAL A 550 29.11 27.07 -8.67
CA VAL A 550 28.35 28.32 -8.71
C VAL A 550 27.50 28.46 -7.46
N SER A 551 26.78 27.40 -7.08
CA SER A 551 25.95 27.40 -5.88
C SER A 551 25.86 26.00 -5.29
N ARG A 552 25.57 25.95 -3.99
CA ARG A 552 25.42 24.74 -3.19
C ARG A 552 24.06 24.75 -2.52
N ILE A 553 23.22 23.78 -2.89
CA ILE A 553 21.82 23.70 -2.48
C ILE A 553 21.65 22.55 -1.48
N THR A 554 21.35 22.91 -0.24
CA THR A 554 21.12 21.98 0.87
C THR A 554 19.62 21.81 1.12
N ARG A 555 19.14 20.57 1.27
CA ARG A 555 17.71 20.28 1.45
C ARG A 555 17.14 20.74 2.80
N LEU A 556 17.93 20.59 3.87
CA LEU A 556 17.61 20.97 5.25
C LEU A 556 18.92 21.44 5.90
N ALA A 557 18.89 21.96 7.13
CA ALA A 557 20.10 22.44 7.85
C ALA A 557 21.17 21.37 8.16
N GLY A 558 21.12 20.18 7.53
CA GLY A 558 22.09 19.09 7.66
C GLY A 558 22.95 18.89 6.41
N GLN A 559 24.09 18.18 6.58
CA GLN A 559 25.12 17.97 5.55
C GLN A 559 24.85 16.81 4.57
N LYS A 560 23.62 16.27 4.49
CA LYS A 560 23.30 15.12 3.62
C LYS A 560 22.47 15.56 2.42
N GLU A 561 22.66 14.89 1.28
CA GLU A 561 21.94 15.16 0.02
C GLU A 561 22.17 16.58 -0.53
N VAL A 562 23.42 17.05 -0.47
CA VAL A 562 23.81 18.37 -0.98
C VAL A 562 23.94 18.31 -2.50
N LEU A 563 23.20 19.17 -3.19
CA LEU A 563 23.31 19.33 -4.65
C LEU A 563 24.21 20.52 -4.95
N VAL A 564 25.10 20.37 -5.91
CA VAL A 564 26.03 21.42 -6.33
C VAL A 564 25.75 21.77 -7.78
N LEU A 565 25.49 23.05 -8.04
CA LEU A 565 25.35 23.60 -9.38
C LEU A 565 26.72 24.03 -9.89
N LEU A 566 27.08 23.54 -11.06
CA LEU A 566 28.36 23.76 -11.72
C LEU A 566 28.17 24.41 -13.08
N LYS A 567 29.10 25.30 -13.45
CA LYS A 567 29.21 25.88 -14.79
C LYS A 567 30.48 25.40 -15.48
N TYR A 568 30.35 24.99 -16.73
CA TYR A 568 31.49 24.61 -17.55
C TYR A 568 32.24 25.86 -18.04
N SER A 569 33.53 25.95 -17.74
CA SER A 569 34.46 26.98 -18.20
C SER A 569 35.64 26.40 -18.98
N GLY A 570 35.63 25.10 -19.30
CA GLY A 570 36.65 24.48 -20.14
C GLY A 570 36.54 24.91 -21.61
N PRO A 571 37.57 24.64 -22.43
CA PRO A 571 37.50 24.91 -23.86
C PRO A 571 36.28 24.19 -24.47
N LYS A 572 35.50 24.89 -25.29
CA LYS A 572 34.46 24.26 -26.11
C LYS A 572 35.14 23.22 -26.99
N ALA A 573 34.67 21.98 -26.96
CA ALA A 573 35.13 20.97 -27.91
C ALA A 573 34.88 21.51 -29.33
N PRO A 574 35.87 21.40 -30.24
CA PRO A 574 35.78 21.96 -31.58
C PRO A 574 34.65 21.34 -32.41
#